data_AF-A0A1I8NJ09-F1
#
_entry.id   AF-A0A1I8NJ09-F1
#
_cell.length_a   1.000
_cell.length_b   1.000
_cell.length_c   1.000
_cell.angle_alpha   90.00
_cell.angle_beta   90.00
_cell.angle_gamma   90.00
#
_symmetry.space_group_name_H-M   'P 1'
#
loop_
_entity.id
_entity.type
_entity.pdbx_description
1 polymer ?
#
loop_
_entity_poly.entity_id
_entity_poly.type
_entity_poly.pdbx_seq_one_letter_code
_entity_poly.pdbx_strand_id
1 'polypeptide(L)'
;MSSNKSNNCTTQVKLELKKVIENIKLLEQAPNEGEHCQNLAAITSETEELLRKLEKEPLEKCAANIRKLQRKRQRKKLKKKQWQAKMREQESPDNLEMSDIKPSVSQSNKPSTPAVQHTQKSHTHLKSLHECQRFLKTFELLEQLHLARCQDPSKTREFSSKLQYLKFVWNSLLQEKQNDQSNTEQQVEEQWNRVLFGMSEKTYFEGHSSIKYFLRKRHIWDSYIDNDYGTSIPIGWVMPPKDPNPNWAEYLEKS
;
A
#
# COMPACT_ATOMS: atom_id res chain seq x y z
N MET A 1 10.14 10.59 23.40
CA MET A 1 8.94 9.78 23.10
C MET A 1 7.68 10.46 23.61
N SER A 2 6.91 11.20 22.80
CA SER A 2 5.69 11.91 23.27
C SER A 2 4.62 12.21 22.20
N SER A 3 4.63 11.54 21.04
CA SER A 3 3.77 11.95 19.92
C SER A 3 2.46 11.15 19.72
N ASN A 4 2.15 10.16 20.57
CA ASN A 4 1.00 9.26 20.37
C ASN A 4 -0.25 9.56 21.23
N LYS A 5 -0.17 10.43 22.25
CA LYS A 5 -1.34 10.75 23.09
C LYS A 5 -2.33 11.74 22.44
N SER A 6 -1.92 12.50 21.41
CA SER A 6 -2.69 13.64 20.92
C SER A 6 -3.67 13.34 19.77
N ASN A 7 -3.45 12.27 19.01
CA ASN A 7 -4.40 11.85 17.97
C ASN A 7 -5.66 11.17 18.55
N ASN A 8 -5.57 10.70 19.80
CA ASN A 8 -6.66 9.97 20.47
C ASN A 8 -7.83 10.88 20.89
N CYS A 9 -7.58 12.13 21.30
CA CYS A 9 -8.63 13.08 21.73
C CYS A 9 -9.70 13.27 20.65
N THR A 10 -9.28 13.60 19.42
CA THR A 10 -10.25 13.90 18.35
C THR A 10 -10.99 12.67 17.84
N THR A 11 -10.33 11.50 17.83
CA THR A 11 -10.99 10.24 17.45
C THR A 11 -11.96 9.77 18.52
N GLN A 12 -11.65 10.02 19.79
CA GLN A 12 -12.48 9.64 20.94
C GLN A 12 -13.74 10.51 21.02
N VAL A 13 -13.61 11.84 20.96
CA VAL A 13 -14.75 12.78 20.83
C VAL A 13 -15.70 12.36 19.70
N LYS A 14 -15.14 11.98 18.54
CA LYS A 14 -15.93 11.57 17.37
C LYS A 14 -16.68 10.26 17.59
N LEU A 15 -16.10 9.33 18.35
CA LEU A 15 -16.71 8.04 18.65
C LEU A 15 -17.83 8.21 19.68
N GLU A 16 -17.60 9.05 20.70
CA GLU A 16 -18.61 9.39 21.71
C GLU A 16 -19.80 10.14 21.09
N LEU A 17 -19.57 11.11 20.22
CA LEU A 17 -20.65 11.79 19.47
C LEU A 17 -21.45 10.84 18.58
N LYS A 18 -20.81 9.83 17.98
CA LYS A 18 -21.52 8.81 17.19
C LYS A 18 -22.44 7.96 18.06
N LYS A 19 -21.97 7.55 19.24
CA LYS A 19 -22.78 6.81 20.21
C LYS A 19 -23.97 7.64 20.70
N VAL A 20 -23.78 8.92 20.98
CA VAL A 20 -24.88 9.83 21.33
C VAL A 20 -25.94 9.88 20.22
N ILE A 21 -25.53 10.00 18.95
CA ILE A 21 -26.46 9.99 17.81
C ILE A 21 -27.20 8.66 17.68
N GLU A 22 -26.51 7.54 17.91
CA GLU A 22 -27.10 6.20 17.87
C GLU A 22 -28.15 6.02 18.97
N ASN A 23 -27.82 6.42 20.20
CA ASN A 23 -28.75 6.36 21.32
C ASN A 23 -29.97 7.28 21.11
N ILE A 24 -29.79 8.48 20.55
CA ILE A 24 -30.92 9.37 20.21
C ILE A 24 -31.85 8.72 19.18
N LYS A 25 -31.29 8.05 18.16
CA LYS A 25 -32.10 7.31 17.17
C LYS A 25 -32.87 6.15 17.78
N LEU A 26 -32.27 5.44 18.73
CA LEU A 26 -32.94 4.36 19.46
C LEU A 26 -34.10 4.90 20.32
N LEU A 27 -33.93 6.08 20.93
CA LEU A 27 -35.00 6.77 21.66
C LEU A 27 -36.13 7.26 20.72
N GLU A 28 -35.80 7.75 19.53
CA GLU A 28 -36.79 8.20 18.53
C GLU A 28 -37.62 7.05 17.93
N GLN A 29 -37.06 5.83 17.89
CA GLN A 29 -37.70 4.64 17.31
C GLN A 29 -38.53 3.83 18.30
N ALA A 30 -38.50 4.18 19.59
CA ALA A 30 -39.20 3.42 20.62
C ALA A 30 -40.72 3.70 20.58
N PRO A 31 -41.58 2.65 20.51
CA PRO A 31 -43.03 2.81 20.60
C PRO A 31 -43.44 3.21 22.04
N ASN A 32 -44.45 4.07 22.15
CA ASN A 32 -44.95 4.68 23.39
C ASN A 32 -45.58 3.72 24.43
N GLU A 33 -45.39 2.41 24.33
CA GLU A 33 -46.12 1.43 25.16
C GLU A 33 -45.22 0.75 26.20
N GLY A 34 -45.37 1.19 27.45
CA GLY A 34 -45.39 0.40 28.69
C GLY A 34 -44.13 -0.39 29.10
N GLU A 35 -43.66 -1.32 28.29
CA GLU A 35 -42.71 -2.37 28.71
C GLU A 35 -41.23 -2.03 28.44
N HIS A 36 -40.95 -0.94 27.72
CA HIS A 36 -39.59 -0.48 27.43
C HIS A 36 -39.07 0.64 28.33
N CYS A 37 -39.84 1.09 29.32
CA CYS A 37 -39.49 2.23 30.17
C CYS A 37 -38.12 2.08 30.88
N GLN A 38 -37.74 0.86 31.30
CA GLN A 38 -36.45 0.64 31.98
C GLN A 38 -35.25 0.72 31.02
N ASN A 39 -35.39 0.20 29.79
CA ASN A 39 -34.34 0.30 28.77
C ASN A 39 -34.20 1.73 28.25
N LEU A 40 -35.30 2.46 28.12
CA LEU A 40 -35.29 3.88 27.75
C LEU A 40 -34.66 4.74 28.86
N ALA A 41 -34.95 4.45 30.13
CA ALA A 41 -34.29 5.10 31.27
C ALA A 41 -32.77 4.84 31.30
N ALA A 42 -32.34 3.62 30.96
CA ALA A 42 -30.91 3.30 30.87
C ALA A 42 -30.22 4.05 29.71
N ILE A 43 -30.84 4.09 28.52
CA ILE A 43 -30.31 4.79 27.35
C ILE A 43 -30.27 6.31 27.56
N THR A 44 -31.29 6.88 28.22
CA THR A 44 -31.30 8.30 28.59
C THR A 44 -30.21 8.62 29.63
N SER A 45 -30.04 7.80 30.66
CA SER A 45 -28.95 7.97 31.62
C SER A 45 -27.56 7.85 30.96
N GLU A 46 -27.37 6.91 30.03
CA GLU A 46 -26.10 6.75 29.30
C GLU A 46 -25.82 7.95 28.38
N THR A 47 -26.84 8.47 27.68
CA THR A 47 -26.69 9.66 26.84
C THR A 47 -26.35 10.90 27.64
N GLU A 48 -26.99 11.11 28.80
CA GLU A 48 -26.66 12.20 29.71
C GLU A 48 -25.22 12.11 30.23
N GLU A 49 -24.74 10.90 30.55
CA GLU A 49 -23.36 10.69 31.00
C GLU A 49 -22.34 10.97 29.87
N LEU A 50 -22.63 10.53 28.65
CA LEU A 50 -21.80 10.82 27.47
C LEU A 50 -21.75 12.32 27.17
N LEU A 51 -22.88 13.03 27.26
CA LEU A 51 -22.95 14.47 27.08
C LEU A 51 -22.14 15.22 28.15
N ARG A 52 -22.25 14.82 29.43
CA ARG A 52 -21.42 15.40 30.52
C ARG A 52 -19.92 15.13 30.33
N LYS A 53 -19.54 13.98 29.78
CA LYS A 53 -18.13 13.67 29.45
C LYS A 53 -17.63 14.57 28.33
N LEU A 54 -18.40 14.70 27.25
CA LEU A 54 -18.08 15.58 26.12
C LEU A 54 -18.00 17.07 26.51
N GLU A 55 -18.84 17.52 27.45
CA GLU A 55 -18.82 18.88 27.96
C GLU A 55 -17.58 19.17 28.82
N LYS A 56 -17.11 18.17 29.58
CA LYS A 56 -15.90 18.27 30.42
C LYS A 56 -14.59 18.05 29.66
N GLU A 57 -14.64 17.48 28.47
CA GLU A 57 -13.44 17.33 27.66
C GLU A 57 -12.89 18.69 27.24
N PRO A 58 -11.55 18.88 27.23
CA PRO A 58 -10.94 20.17 26.88
C PRO A 58 -11.00 20.38 25.36
N LEU A 59 -12.20 20.71 24.86
CA LEU A 59 -12.51 20.98 23.45
C LEU A 59 -11.58 22.05 22.87
N GLU A 60 -11.13 23.01 23.68
CA GLU A 60 -10.14 24.01 23.30
C GLU A 60 -8.79 23.39 22.91
N LYS A 61 -8.32 22.38 23.64
CA LYS A 61 -7.07 21.67 23.32
C LYS A 61 -7.24 20.87 22.03
N CYS A 62 -8.39 20.21 21.87
CA CYS A 62 -8.71 19.45 20.67
C CYS A 62 -8.81 20.40 19.43
N ALA A 63 -9.44 21.57 19.56
CA ALA A 63 -9.52 22.60 18.52
C ALA A 63 -8.14 23.22 18.19
N ALA A 64 -7.32 23.52 19.19
CA ALA A 64 -5.95 24.01 18.99
C ALA A 64 -5.10 22.99 18.21
N ASN A 65 -5.26 21.70 18.49
CA ASN A 65 -4.58 20.63 17.76
C ASN A 65 -5.05 20.54 16.30
N ILE A 66 -6.36 20.65 16.04
CA ILE A 66 -6.91 20.69 14.68
C ILE A 66 -6.33 21.88 13.91
N ARG A 67 -6.31 23.08 14.51
CA ARG A 67 -5.70 24.28 13.91
C ARG A 67 -4.21 24.09 13.64
N LYS A 68 -3.47 23.46 14.56
CA LYS A 68 -2.03 23.14 14.39
C LYS A 68 -1.80 22.19 13.22
N LEU A 69 -2.63 21.14 13.08
CA LEU A 69 -2.57 20.20 11.95
C LEU A 69 -2.91 20.88 10.62
N GLN A 70 -3.93 21.74 10.58
CA GLN A 70 -4.28 22.52 9.40
C GLN A 70 -3.13 23.44 8.96
N ARG A 71 -2.52 24.17 9.91
CA ARG A 71 -1.34 25.02 9.64
C ARG A 71 -0.17 24.21 9.08
N LYS A 72 0.11 23.01 9.63
CA LYS A 72 1.16 22.11 9.09
C LYS A 72 0.86 21.70 7.65
N ARG A 73 -0.39 21.35 7.34
CA ARG A 73 -0.81 20.98 5.96
C ARG A 73 -0.66 22.17 4.99
N GLN A 74 -1.04 23.37 5.41
CA GLN A 74 -0.87 24.60 4.60
C GLN A 74 0.61 24.89 4.32
N ARG A 75 1.49 24.80 5.33
CA ARG A 75 2.94 24.98 5.15
C ARG A 75 3.54 23.97 4.17
N LYS A 76 3.14 22.69 4.23
CA LYS A 76 3.58 21.67 3.26
C LYS A 76 3.13 22.01 1.83
N LYS A 77 1.89 22.46 1.65
CA LYS A 77 1.37 22.90 0.34
C LYS A 77 2.16 24.10 -0.20
N LEU A 78 2.45 25.10 0.63
CA LEU A 78 3.24 26.27 0.25
C LEU A 78 4.67 25.89 -0.17
N LYS A 79 5.36 25.05 0.61
CA LYS A 79 6.70 24.56 0.26
C LYS A 79 6.71 23.80 -1.07
N LYS A 80 5.69 22.97 -1.33
CA LYS A 80 5.56 22.25 -2.61
C LYS A 80 5.39 23.23 -3.79
N LYS A 81 4.57 24.27 -3.64
CA LYS A 81 4.41 25.30 -4.68
C LYS A 81 5.71 26.07 -4.93
N GLN A 82 6.42 26.47 -3.87
CA GLN A 82 7.72 27.15 -4.00
C GLN A 82 8.75 26.28 -4.71
N TRP A 83 8.83 24.99 -4.38
CA TRP A 83 9.73 24.06 -5.07
C TRP A 83 9.36 23.91 -6.54
N GLN A 84 8.07 23.77 -6.87
CA GLN A 84 7.61 23.71 -8.27
C GLN A 84 7.91 24.98 -9.07
N ALA A 85 7.80 26.16 -8.45
CA ALA A 85 8.16 27.42 -9.11
C ALA A 85 9.67 27.50 -9.41
N LYS A 86 10.52 27.11 -8.44
CA LYS A 86 11.98 27.07 -8.64
C LYS A 86 12.41 26.12 -9.75
N MET A 87 11.78 24.95 -9.87
CA MET A 87 12.08 24.01 -10.96
C MET A 87 11.69 24.57 -12.34
N ARG A 88 10.61 25.37 -12.43
CA ARG A 88 10.20 26.03 -13.69
C ARG A 88 11.13 27.17 -14.09
N GLU A 89 11.71 27.89 -13.13
CA GLU A 89 12.70 28.94 -13.40
C GLU A 89 14.04 28.36 -13.91
N GLN A 90 14.33 27.09 -13.58
CA GLN A 90 15.55 26.40 -14.02
C GLN A 90 15.43 25.76 -15.41
N GLU A 91 14.22 25.68 -15.98
CA GLU A 91 13.92 25.11 -17.30
C GLU A 91 13.72 26.19 -18.39
N SER A 92 14.21 27.42 -18.20
CA SER A 92 14.17 28.45 -19.26
C SER A 92 15.07 28.07 -20.45
N PRO A 93 14.61 28.21 -21.71
CA PRO A 93 15.29 27.69 -22.89
C PRO A 93 16.25 28.74 -23.45
N ASP A 94 17.55 28.60 -23.18
CA ASP A 94 18.57 29.45 -23.84
C ASP A 94 19.77 28.64 -24.38
N ASN A 95 19.63 27.33 -24.56
CA ASN A 95 20.67 26.52 -25.20
C ASN A 95 20.07 25.41 -26.07
N LEU A 96 19.78 25.73 -27.33
CA LEU A 96 19.61 24.76 -28.40
C LEU A 96 20.45 25.21 -29.61
N GLU A 97 21.74 24.86 -29.60
CA GLU A 97 22.55 24.84 -30.82
C GLU A 97 22.19 23.60 -31.64
N MET A 98 21.75 23.86 -32.88
CA MET A 98 21.53 22.89 -33.94
C MET A 98 22.84 22.23 -34.38
N SER A 99 22.84 20.91 -34.52
CA SER A 99 23.59 20.24 -35.60
C SER A 99 22.93 18.90 -35.97
N ASP A 100 22.12 18.92 -37.01
CA ASP A 100 21.53 17.73 -37.62
C ASP A 100 22.53 17.04 -38.56
N ILE A 101 22.76 15.75 -38.30
CA ILE A 101 23.46 14.80 -39.16
C ILE A 101 22.44 14.16 -40.11
N LYS A 102 22.75 14.12 -41.41
CA LYS A 102 21.91 13.56 -42.50
C LYS A 102 21.54 12.07 -42.30
N PRO A 103 20.38 11.62 -42.82
CA PRO A 103 19.95 10.22 -42.75
C PRO A 103 20.44 9.41 -43.96
N SER A 104 20.89 8.17 -43.71
CA SER A 104 21.05 7.14 -44.74
C SER A 104 20.04 6.02 -44.47
N VAL A 105 19.21 5.76 -45.46
CA VAL A 105 18.10 4.82 -45.45
C VAL A 105 18.60 3.43 -45.85
N SER A 106 18.19 2.40 -45.11
CA SER A 106 18.08 1.03 -45.63
C SER A 106 16.86 0.35 -45.02
N GLN A 107 15.99 -0.09 -45.91
CA GLN A 107 14.67 -0.69 -45.65
C GLN A 107 14.79 -2.14 -45.18
N SER A 108 13.89 -2.56 -44.29
CA SER A 108 13.56 -3.97 -44.06
C SER A 108 12.14 -4.05 -43.47
N ASN A 109 11.25 -4.67 -44.22
CA ASN A 109 9.81 -4.78 -43.97
C ASN A 109 9.49 -5.79 -42.86
N LYS A 110 8.62 -5.43 -41.90
CA LYS A 110 7.69 -6.33 -41.18
C LYS A 110 6.60 -5.50 -40.47
N PRO A 111 5.31 -5.90 -40.53
CA PRO A 111 4.21 -5.13 -39.94
C PRO A 111 4.21 -5.35 -38.42
N SER A 112 4.65 -4.35 -37.68
CA SER A 112 4.51 -4.29 -36.23
C SER A 112 3.39 -3.31 -35.90
N THR A 113 2.41 -3.81 -35.16
CA THR A 113 1.39 -3.09 -34.43
C THR A 113 1.97 -1.81 -33.81
N PRO A 114 1.29 -0.65 -33.88
CA PRO A 114 1.82 0.56 -33.28
C PRO A 114 1.78 0.43 -31.75
N ALA A 115 2.91 -0.03 -31.19
CA ALA A 115 3.27 0.24 -29.81
C ALA A 115 3.47 1.76 -29.72
N VAL A 116 2.40 2.46 -29.34
CA VAL A 116 2.44 3.88 -29.03
C VAL A 116 3.31 4.04 -27.78
N GLN A 117 4.61 4.24 -28.01
CA GLN A 117 5.53 4.79 -27.03
C GLN A 117 5.13 6.25 -26.81
N HIS A 118 4.10 6.48 -26.01
CA HIS A 118 3.87 7.80 -25.45
C HIS A 118 4.89 7.98 -24.32
N THR A 119 5.96 8.69 -24.65
CA THR A 119 6.85 9.38 -23.72
C THR A 119 6.10 10.51 -23.01
N GLN A 120 5.06 10.15 -22.26
CA GLN A 120 4.50 11.03 -21.25
C GLN A 120 5.10 10.60 -19.92
N LYS A 121 6.14 11.32 -19.46
CA LYS A 121 6.44 11.44 -18.03
C LYS A 121 5.23 12.13 -17.36
N SER A 122 4.10 11.43 -17.32
CA SER A 122 2.83 11.94 -16.81
C SER A 122 2.77 11.65 -15.33
N HIS A 123 2.13 12.55 -14.59
CA HIS A 123 1.99 12.52 -13.14
C HIS A 123 1.13 11.35 -12.59
N THR A 124 1.07 10.21 -13.30
CA THR A 124 0.30 9.01 -12.97
C THR A 124 0.82 8.29 -11.73
N HIS A 125 2.13 8.36 -11.46
CA HIS A 125 2.76 7.73 -10.29
C HIS A 125 2.30 8.28 -8.93
N LEU A 126 1.62 9.43 -8.89
CA LEU A 126 1.20 10.08 -7.64
C LEU A 126 -0.20 9.70 -7.16
N LYS A 127 -0.95 8.91 -7.95
CA LYS A 127 -2.33 8.54 -7.59
C LYS A 127 -2.31 7.30 -6.71
N SER A 128 -2.95 7.38 -5.54
CA SER A 128 -3.05 6.21 -4.65
C SER A 128 -4.08 5.21 -5.17
N LEU A 129 -3.98 3.94 -4.75
CA LEU A 129 -4.99 2.92 -5.05
C LEU A 129 -6.40 3.37 -4.66
N HIS A 130 -6.52 3.98 -3.47
CA HIS A 130 -7.79 4.50 -2.98
C HIS A 130 -8.34 5.62 -3.89
N GLU A 131 -7.48 6.49 -4.43
CA GLU A 131 -7.92 7.50 -5.39
C GLU A 131 -8.43 6.87 -6.68
N CYS A 132 -7.77 5.84 -7.19
CA CYS A 132 -8.20 5.13 -8.39
C CYS A 132 -9.57 4.47 -8.21
N GLN A 133 -9.75 3.75 -7.09
CA GLN A 133 -11.04 3.16 -6.73
C GLN A 133 -12.14 4.22 -6.56
N ARG A 134 -11.81 5.37 -5.95
CA ARG A 134 -12.76 6.47 -5.80
C ARG A 134 -13.20 7.02 -7.16
N PHE A 135 -12.26 7.23 -8.09
CA PHE A 135 -12.60 7.74 -9.42
C PHE A 135 -13.47 6.76 -10.21
N LEU A 136 -13.19 5.46 -10.15
CA LEU A 136 -14.03 4.44 -10.77
C LEU A 136 -15.46 4.46 -10.23
N LYS A 137 -15.63 4.55 -8.90
CA LYS A 137 -16.96 4.72 -8.27
C LYS A 137 -17.66 6.00 -8.72
N THR A 138 -16.92 7.10 -8.85
CA THR A 138 -17.52 8.35 -9.36
C THR A 138 -17.97 8.23 -10.81
N PHE A 139 -17.27 7.48 -11.65
CA PHE A 139 -17.70 7.25 -13.04
C PHE A 139 -18.96 6.40 -13.10
N GLU A 140 -19.06 5.36 -12.28
CA GLU A 140 -20.28 4.54 -12.17
C GLU A 140 -21.49 5.38 -11.73
N LEU A 141 -21.32 6.24 -10.72
CA LEU A 141 -22.36 7.17 -10.32
C LEU A 141 -22.71 8.16 -11.43
N LEU A 142 -21.71 8.65 -12.18
CA LEU A 142 -21.91 9.56 -13.31
C LEU A 142 -22.77 8.90 -14.39
N GLU A 143 -22.53 7.62 -14.67
CA GLU A 143 -23.31 6.81 -15.60
C GLU A 143 -24.76 6.66 -15.16
N GLN A 144 -24.98 6.27 -13.91
CA GLN A 144 -26.32 6.14 -13.33
C GLN A 144 -27.08 7.47 -13.37
N LEU A 145 -26.43 8.57 -12.98
CA LEU A 145 -27.03 9.91 -13.02
C LEU A 145 -27.33 10.38 -14.45
N HIS A 146 -26.49 10.00 -15.42
CA HIS A 146 -26.71 10.34 -16.81
C HIS A 146 -27.92 9.58 -17.37
N LEU A 147 -28.02 8.27 -17.08
CA LEU A 147 -29.16 7.43 -17.48
C LEU A 147 -30.47 7.89 -16.81
N ALA A 148 -30.43 8.24 -15.52
CA ALA A 148 -31.60 8.71 -14.78
C ALA A 148 -32.17 10.05 -15.28
N ARG A 149 -31.36 10.85 -16.00
CA ARG A 149 -31.78 12.14 -16.56
C ARG A 149 -32.40 12.04 -17.96
N CYS A 150 -32.57 10.82 -18.50
CA CYS A 150 -33.21 10.56 -19.79
C CYS A 150 -32.73 11.50 -20.92
N GLN A 151 -31.41 11.57 -21.14
CA GLN A 151 -30.86 12.33 -22.27
C GLN A 151 -31.11 11.61 -23.60
N ASP A 152 -30.98 12.36 -24.71
CA ASP A 152 -31.06 11.80 -26.05
C ASP A 152 -30.18 10.53 -26.19
N PRO A 153 -30.66 9.48 -26.87
CA PRO A 153 -29.93 8.22 -26.99
C PRO A 153 -28.58 8.38 -27.70
N SER A 154 -28.47 9.33 -28.64
CA SER A 154 -27.21 9.69 -29.29
C SER A 154 -26.17 10.27 -28.32
N LYS A 155 -26.59 11.24 -27.48
CA LYS A 155 -25.72 11.86 -26.47
C LYS A 155 -25.31 10.88 -25.38
N THR A 156 -26.21 9.97 -25.02
CA THR A 156 -25.96 8.88 -24.07
C THR A 156 -24.87 7.95 -24.58
N ARG A 157 -24.88 7.62 -25.88
CA ARG A 157 -23.86 6.76 -26.50
C ARG A 157 -22.49 7.42 -26.52
N GLU A 158 -22.41 8.70 -26.90
CA GLU A 158 -21.13 9.44 -26.88
C GLU A 158 -20.57 9.58 -25.45
N PHE A 159 -21.45 9.88 -24.49
CA PHE A 159 -21.07 9.98 -23.08
C PHE A 159 -20.57 8.63 -22.55
N SER A 160 -21.28 7.54 -22.81
CA SER A 160 -20.89 6.18 -22.39
C SER A 160 -19.54 5.79 -23.01
N SER A 161 -19.31 6.09 -24.30
CA SER A 161 -18.02 5.82 -24.95
C SER A 161 -16.84 6.58 -24.31
N LYS A 162 -17.02 7.88 -24.03
CA LYS A 162 -16.00 8.69 -23.33
C LYS A 162 -15.75 8.18 -21.91
N LEU A 163 -16.81 7.79 -21.21
CA LEU A 163 -16.73 7.27 -19.85
C LEU A 163 -16.06 5.88 -19.82
N GLN A 164 -16.33 5.03 -20.81
CA GLN A 164 -15.71 3.72 -20.96
C GLN A 164 -14.19 3.85 -21.18
N TYR A 165 -13.77 4.80 -22.01
CA TYR A 165 -12.34 5.10 -22.18
C TYR A 165 -11.69 5.54 -20.87
N LEU A 166 -12.33 6.41 -20.10
CA LEU A 166 -11.84 6.83 -18.78
C LEU A 166 -11.78 5.64 -17.80
N LYS A 167 -12.83 4.81 -17.73
CA LYS A 167 -12.83 3.60 -16.91
C LYS A 167 -11.67 2.68 -17.27
N PHE A 168 -11.40 2.49 -18.57
CA PHE A 168 -10.27 1.69 -19.04
C PHE A 168 -8.93 2.24 -18.53
N VAL A 169 -8.65 3.53 -18.76
CA VAL A 169 -7.39 4.16 -18.30
C VAL A 169 -7.19 4.02 -16.79
N TRP A 170 -8.25 4.23 -16.01
CA TRP A 170 -8.17 4.14 -14.54
C TRP A 170 -8.09 2.71 -14.02
N ASN A 171 -8.70 1.73 -14.70
CA ASN A 171 -8.56 0.31 -14.38
C ASN A 171 -7.14 -0.18 -14.68
N SER A 172 -6.55 0.21 -15.82
CA SER A 172 -5.16 -0.13 -16.13
C SER A 172 -4.20 0.45 -15.08
N LEU A 173 -4.42 1.69 -14.65
CA LEU A 173 -3.61 2.32 -13.60
C LEU A 173 -3.82 1.65 -12.23
N LEU A 174 -5.05 1.20 -11.92
CA LEU A 174 -5.34 0.44 -10.70
C LEU A 174 -4.59 -0.91 -10.69
N GLN A 175 -4.60 -1.63 -11.81
CA GLN A 175 -3.88 -2.89 -11.95
C GLN A 175 -2.36 -2.72 -11.82
N GLU A 176 -1.80 -1.70 -12.50
CA GLU A 176 -0.39 -1.35 -12.38
C GLU A 176 -0.01 -1.13 -10.90
N LYS A 177 -0.83 -0.38 -10.15
CA LYS A 177 -0.56 -0.09 -8.74
C LYS A 177 -0.80 -1.26 -7.80
N GLN A 178 -1.70 -2.19 -8.13
CA GLN A 178 -1.85 -3.43 -7.36
C GLN A 178 -0.63 -4.33 -7.56
N ASN A 179 -0.10 -4.39 -8.77
CA ASN A 179 1.11 -5.16 -9.07
C ASN A 179 2.37 -4.53 -8.44
N ASP A 180 2.43 -3.19 -8.37
CA ASP A 180 3.49 -2.49 -7.62
C ASP A 180 3.45 -2.85 -6.13
N GLN A 181 2.26 -2.98 -5.52
CA GLN A 181 2.14 -3.33 -4.10
C GLN A 181 2.60 -4.76 -3.80
N SER A 182 2.23 -5.74 -4.63
CA SER A 182 2.76 -7.11 -4.49
C SER A 182 4.28 -7.15 -4.66
N ASN A 183 4.82 -6.34 -5.58
CA ASN A 183 6.26 -6.19 -5.74
C ASN A 183 6.91 -5.52 -4.53
N THR A 184 6.24 -4.59 -3.83
CA THR A 184 6.82 -4.00 -2.60
C THR A 184 6.91 -4.99 -1.45
N GLU A 185 5.95 -5.91 -1.30
CA GLU A 185 6.04 -6.95 -0.26
C GLU A 185 7.19 -7.91 -0.55
N GLN A 186 7.33 -8.36 -1.80
CA GLN A 186 8.47 -9.18 -2.23
C GLN A 186 9.80 -8.43 -2.08
N GLN A 187 9.85 -7.14 -2.42
CA GLN A 187 11.05 -6.32 -2.22
C GLN A 187 11.39 -6.13 -0.75
N VAL A 188 10.39 -5.97 0.12
CA VAL A 188 10.60 -5.87 1.57
C VAL A 188 11.09 -7.22 2.10
N GLU A 189 10.51 -8.32 1.67
CA GLU A 189 10.97 -9.68 2.01
C GLU A 189 12.40 -9.92 1.52
N GLU A 190 12.74 -9.56 0.28
CA GLU A 190 14.10 -9.61 -0.25
C GLU A 190 15.07 -8.73 0.53
N GLN A 191 14.64 -7.53 0.95
CA GLN A 191 15.43 -6.65 1.81
C GLN A 191 15.68 -7.28 3.18
N TRP A 192 14.66 -7.86 3.79
CA TRP A 192 14.80 -8.58 5.07
C TRP A 192 15.67 -9.82 4.92
N ASN A 193 15.49 -10.60 3.86
CA ASN A 193 16.32 -11.76 3.55
C ASN A 193 17.78 -11.33 3.35
N ARG A 194 18.02 -10.21 2.68
CA ARG A 194 19.37 -9.65 2.52
C ARG A 194 19.99 -9.22 3.85
N VAL A 195 19.21 -8.67 4.77
CA VAL A 195 19.68 -8.23 6.09
C VAL A 195 19.92 -9.41 7.02
N LEU A 196 19.03 -10.41 7.00
CA LEU A 196 19.08 -11.57 7.91
C LEU A 196 20.04 -12.66 7.43
N PHE A 197 20.07 -12.93 6.12
CA PHE A 197 20.82 -14.05 5.52
C PHE A 197 21.98 -13.59 4.63
N GLY A 198 22.19 -12.27 4.48
CA GLY A 198 23.20 -11.72 3.57
C GLY A 198 22.71 -11.66 2.12
N MET A 199 23.56 -11.15 1.22
CA MET A 199 23.23 -11.23 -0.21
C MET A 199 23.08 -12.70 -0.56
N SER A 200 21.94 -13.07 -1.16
CA SER A 200 21.81 -14.34 -1.84
C SER A 200 22.80 -14.34 -3.00
N GLU A 201 24.05 -14.70 -2.70
CA GLU A 201 24.88 -15.31 -3.72
C GLU A 201 24.05 -16.45 -4.26
N LYS A 202 23.80 -16.43 -5.57
CA LYS A 202 23.14 -17.53 -6.29
C LYS A 202 23.70 -18.79 -5.69
N THR A 203 22.88 -19.49 -4.92
CA THR A 203 23.36 -20.69 -4.27
C THR A 203 23.93 -21.54 -5.40
N TYR A 204 25.06 -22.22 -5.20
CA TYR A 204 25.69 -23.06 -6.24
C TYR A 204 24.72 -24.10 -6.87
N PHE A 205 23.51 -24.19 -6.32
CA PHE A 205 22.39 -25.07 -6.64
C PHE A 205 21.30 -24.41 -7.51
N GLU A 206 21.33 -23.10 -7.73
CA GLU A 206 20.35 -22.34 -8.52
C GLU A 206 20.61 -22.56 -10.03
N GLY A 207 20.31 -23.78 -10.50
CA GLY A 207 20.54 -24.20 -11.90
C GLY A 207 20.61 -25.71 -12.13
N HIS A 208 20.68 -26.53 -11.07
CA HIS A 208 20.74 -27.99 -11.19
C HIS A 208 19.52 -28.67 -10.58
N SER A 209 18.36 -28.53 -11.24
CA SER A 209 17.09 -29.18 -10.89
C SER A 209 17.06 -30.70 -11.09
N SER A 210 18.21 -31.35 -11.32
CA SER A 210 18.24 -32.80 -11.56
C SER A 210 18.23 -33.54 -10.22
N ILE A 211 17.23 -34.40 -10.01
CA ILE A 211 17.10 -35.28 -8.84
C ILE A 211 18.39 -36.09 -8.59
N LYS A 212 19.10 -36.46 -9.65
CA LYS A 212 20.39 -37.17 -9.59
C LYS A 212 21.48 -36.35 -8.90
N TYR A 213 21.51 -35.04 -9.14
CA TYR A 213 22.47 -34.14 -8.50
C TYR A 213 22.16 -33.97 -7.01
N PHE A 214 20.87 -33.86 -6.66
CA PHE A 214 20.41 -33.83 -5.27
C PHE A 214 20.79 -35.11 -4.53
N LEU A 215 20.49 -36.29 -5.09
CA LEU A 215 20.85 -37.58 -4.49
C LEU A 215 22.36 -37.74 -4.32
N ARG A 216 23.16 -37.31 -5.31
CA ARG A 216 24.62 -37.32 -5.20
C ARG A 216 25.12 -36.43 -4.07
N LYS A 217 24.55 -35.23 -3.92
CA LYS A 217 24.86 -34.34 -2.79
C LYS A 217 24.46 -34.97 -1.47
N ARG A 218 23.25 -35.53 -1.35
CA ARG A 218 22.79 -36.21 -0.14
C ARG A 218 23.71 -37.37 0.24
N HIS A 219 24.17 -38.14 -0.73
CA HIS A 219 25.12 -39.23 -0.49
C HIS A 219 26.49 -38.72 -0.01
N ILE A 220 26.98 -37.60 -0.56
CA ILE A 220 28.18 -36.92 -0.06
C ILE A 220 27.96 -36.41 1.38
N TRP A 221 26.79 -35.85 1.67
CA TRP A 221 26.42 -35.42 3.03
C TRP A 221 26.42 -36.58 4.01
N ASP A 222 25.81 -37.70 3.65
CA ASP A 222 25.76 -38.90 4.48
C ASP A 222 27.16 -39.50 4.70
N SER A 223 28.06 -39.40 3.71
CA SER A 223 29.46 -39.82 3.86
C SER A 223 30.28 -38.98 4.85
N TYR A 224 29.80 -37.79 5.25
CA TYR A 224 30.40 -37.00 6.32
C TYR A 224 29.92 -37.41 7.72
N ILE A 225 28.81 -38.13 7.80
CA ILE A 225 28.23 -38.64 9.05
C ILE A 225 28.77 -40.05 9.32
N ASP A 226 28.86 -40.89 8.28
CA ASP A 226 29.46 -42.22 8.31
C ASP A 226 30.98 -42.12 8.06
N ASN A 227 31.69 -41.89 9.16
CA ASN A 227 33.06 -41.39 9.30
C ASN A 227 34.22 -42.24 8.69
N ASP A 228 33.98 -43.14 7.74
CA ASP A 228 35.02 -44.06 7.24
C ASP A 228 35.75 -43.58 5.97
N TYR A 229 35.18 -42.66 5.19
CA TYR A 229 35.80 -42.17 3.93
C TYR A 229 35.57 -40.67 3.60
N GLY A 230 34.96 -39.88 4.48
CA GLY A 230 34.59 -38.48 4.20
C GLY A 230 35.74 -37.48 4.32
N THR A 231 36.04 -36.72 3.26
CA THR A 231 37.06 -35.65 3.26
C THR A 231 36.48 -34.30 3.69
N SER A 232 36.93 -33.79 4.84
CA SER A 232 36.79 -32.43 5.37
C SER A 232 35.49 -31.68 5.07
N ILE A 233 34.70 -31.48 6.12
CA ILE A 233 33.50 -30.64 6.19
C ILE A 233 33.73 -29.29 5.46
N PRO A 234 32.77 -28.83 4.63
CA PRO A 234 32.90 -27.55 3.92
C PRO A 234 33.23 -26.39 4.85
N ILE A 235 34.07 -25.47 4.36
CA ILE A 235 34.47 -24.25 5.07
C ILE A 235 33.21 -23.48 5.51
N GLY A 236 33.10 -23.19 6.81
CA GLY A 236 31.96 -22.45 7.40
C GLY A 236 30.95 -23.30 8.17
N TRP A 237 31.04 -24.63 8.10
CA TRP A 237 30.19 -25.53 8.87
C TRP A 237 30.88 -25.91 10.18
N VAL A 238 30.22 -25.62 11.31
CA VAL A 238 30.75 -25.92 12.64
C VAL A 238 30.33 -27.34 13.00
N MET A 239 31.31 -28.24 13.06
CA MET A 239 31.07 -29.54 13.67
C MET A 239 30.98 -29.36 15.20
N PRO A 240 30.00 -29.97 15.88
CA PRO A 240 29.96 -29.94 17.33
C PRO A 240 31.29 -30.46 17.89
N PRO A 241 31.89 -29.77 18.87
CA PRO A 241 33.09 -30.28 19.53
C PRO A 241 32.80 -31.64 20.17
N LYS A 242 33.82 -32.49 20.26
CA LYS A 242 33.70 -33.85 20.85
C LYS A 242 33.09 -33.81 22.26
N ASP A 243 33.38 -32.72 22.99
CA ASP A 243 32.79 -32.40 24.29
C ASP A 243 31.91 -31.13 24.16
N PRO A 244 30.61 -31.27 23.85
CA PRO A 244 29.69 -30.14 23.72
C PRO A 244 29.42 -29.49 25.07
N ASN A 245 29.25 -28.16 25.07
CA ASN A 245 28.74 -27.42 26.23
C ASN A 245 27.33 -27.97 26.61
N PRO A 246 26.86 -27.91 27.87
CA PRO A 246 25.59 -28.53 28.28
C PRO A 246 24.39 -28.10 27.43
N ASN A 247 24.37 -26.84 27.00
CA ASN A 247 23.32 -26.29 26.13
C ASN A 247 23.31 -26.89 24.71
N TRP A 248 24.40 -27.52 24.28
CA TRP A 248 24.52 -28.21 22.98
C TRP A 248 24.36 -29.72 23.10
N ALA A 249 24.55 -30.27 24.30
CA ALA A 249 24.45 -31.70 24.56
C ALA A 249 23.03 -32.25 24.29
N GLU A 250 21.99 -31.46 24.57
CA GLU A 250 20.59 -31.84 24.34
C GLU A 250 20.23 -32.05 22.85
N TYR A 251 21.02 -31.48 21.93
CA TYR A 251 20.79 -31.60 20.49
C TYR A 251 21.65 -32.69 19.83
N LEU A 252 22.50 -33.38 20.60
CA LEU A 252 23.41 -34.43 20.12
C LEU A 252 22.95 -35.84 20.50
N GLU A 253 21.77 -35.98 21.10
CA GLU A 253 21.18 -37.30 21.36
C GLU A 253 20.98 -38.03 20.04
N LYS A 254 21.70 -39.16 19.92
CA LYS A 254 21.70 -40.03 18.74
C LYS A 254 20.32 -40.65 18.55
N SER A 255 19.71 -40.38 17.40
CA SER A 255 18.68 -41.23 16.78
C SER A 255 19.29 -42.46 16.13
#